data_AF-A0A0D0UU32-F1
#
_entry.id   AF-A0A0D0UU32-F1
#
_cell.length_a   1.000
_cell.length_b   1.000
_cell.length_c   1.000
_cell.angle_alpha   90.00
_cell.angle_beta   90.00
_cell.angle_gamma   90.00
#
_symmetry.space_group_name_H-M   'P 1'
#
loop_
_entity.id
_entity.type
_entity.pdbx_description
1 polymer ?
#
loop_
_entity_poly.entity_id
_entity_poly.type
_entity_poly.pdbx_seq_one_letter_code
_entity_poly.pdbx_strand_id
1 'polypeptide(L)'
;MSLRDKSCYTLTIHPSNTDPAIFELIESVGPATGNEKPRYARVKETREDESYSSAIYDALTGARLASAGYTIEKAKKRRLQLHGPDEDVPFDFTGKINFEWSFIFECNKYRWRREIYGKDYICTMDRKPDPPVEICLAREADKKEPAKLQILHYNIDRFPNEIKDLRGLETLLVASLLCLLDAGDERSTSSSSKVSKSVPTPSPPSLPSKDSPPIPPQLGPERVISEEDFEPDPETLFILIRTRSPEAHQRALEVSLGVKRFRHRENLSDLHQYIIEDNTPASPPSQQRQSKRPGPRVINLDDEPKSSSPPHSSSSSSSLRRKFTQTKTQASPQEIWTPPQHMAIYLSTIVLPDLDPGRRGSSSMKKKSFSYSNGGGDGHGNGKGNGNGQEVSTATSTSTSPAVKSSQHTSTSTSAGGSSDNSGSAVKNKKSFRGTLGQKLFRSSS
;
A
#
# COMPACT_ATOMS: atom_id res chain seq x y z
N MET A 1 -7.28 -18.78 16.90
CA MET A 1 -8.66 -18.71 16.34
C MET A 1 -8.62 -18.78 14.82
N SER A 2 -9.56 -19.43 14.12
CA SER A 2 -9.59 -19.32 12.64
C SER A 2 -9.93 -17.89 12.20
N LEU A 3 -9.41 -17.44 11.06
CA LEU A 3 -9.97 -16.29 10.35
C LEU A 3 -11.49 -16.44 10.30
N ARG A 4 -12.22 -15.33 10.39
CA ARG A 4 -13.69 -15.32 10.29
C ARG A 4 -14.13 -15.72 8.89
N ASP A 5 -15.44 -15.69 8.67
CA ASP A 5 -16.10 -16.10 7.44
C ASP A 5 -15.32 -15.70 6.16
N LYS A 6 -15.30 -16.61 5.19
CA LYS A 6 -14.63 -16.45 3.89
C LYS A 6 -15.15 -15.25 3.11
N SER A 7 -16.33 -14.74 3.48
CA SER A 7 -16.94 -13.54 2.89
C SER A 7 -16.27 -12.22 3.28
N CYS A 8 -15.44 -12.19 4.33
CA CYS A 8 -14.80 -10.95 4.76
C CYS A 8 -13.64 -10.55 3.84
N TYR A 9 -13.46 -9.25 3.67
CA TYR A 9 -12.32 -8.67 2.96
C TYR A 9 -10.99 -9.18 3.52
N THR A 10 -10.23 -9.88 2.68
CA THR A 10 -9.00 -10.56 3.08
C THR A 10 -7.87 -10.22 2.12
N LEU A 11 -6.76 -9.75 2.69
CA LEU A 11 -5.49 -9.53 2.02
C LEU A 11 -4.58 -10.73 2.31
N THR A 12 -4.22 -11.46 1.26
CA THR A 12 -3.27 -12.57 1.35
C THR A 12 -1.88 -12.07 0.97
N ILE A 13 -0.89 -12.34 1.83
CA ILE A 13 0.45 -11.80 1.72
C ILE A 13 1.37 -12.86 1.11
N HIS A 14 1.93 -12.55 -0.06
CA HIS A 14 2.84 -13.41 -0.80
C HIS A 14 4.20 -12.73 -0.99
N PRO A 15 5.33 -13.45 -0.82
CA PRO A 15 6.60 -12.94 -1.32
C PRO A 15 6.54 -12.85 -2.84
N SER A 16 7.09 -11.78 -3.41
CA SER A 16 7.18 -11.68 -4.86
C SER A 16 8.16 -12.72 -5.41
N ASN A 17 7.85 -13.26 -6.60
CA ASN A 17 8.72 -14.25 -7.27
C ASN A 17 9.96 -13.60 -7.91
N THR A 18 9.91 -12.29 -8.15
CA THR A 18 10.98 -11.54 -8.82
C THR A 18 11.97 -10.94 -7.84
N ASP A 19 11.48 -10.32 -6.76
CA ASP A 19 12.31 -9.68 -5.75
C ASP A 19 11.87 -10.09 -4.32
N PRO A 20 12.73 -10.76 -3.54
CA PRO A 20 12.42 -11.13 -2.16
C PRO A 20 12.27 -9.94 -1.20
N ALA A 21 12.69 -8.72 -1.59
CA ALA A 21 12.43 -7.50 -0.83
C ALA A 21 10.98 -7.03 -0.94
N ILE A 22 10.21 -7.59 -1.90
CA ILE A 22 8.84 -7.21 -2.20
C ILE A 22 7.89 -8.28 -1.69
N PHE A 23 6.85 -7.84 -0.98
CA PHE A 23 5.68 -8.65 -0.69
C PHE A 23 4.45 -8.07 -1.35
N GLU A 24 3.71 -8.91 -2.03
CA GLU A 24 2.47 -8.59 -2.72
C GLU A 24 1.28 -8.97 -1.83
N LEU A 25 0.33 -8.05 -1.69
CA LEU A 25 -0.90 -8.26 -0.94
C LEU A 25 -2.04 -8.37 -1.94
N ILE A 26 -2.56 -9.58 -2.06
CA ILE A 26 -3.63 -9.92 -3.01
C ILE A 26 -4.96 -9.79 -2.28
N GLU A 27 -5.85 -8.96 -2.85
CA GLU A 27 -7.19 -8.75 -2.34
C GLU A 27 -8.12 -9.88 -2.78
N SER A 28 -8.82 -10.46 -1.80
CA SER A 28 -9.84 -11.48 -2.03
C SER A 28 -11.09 -11.14 -1.21
N VAL A 29 -12.24 -11.19 -1.89
CA VAL A 29 -13.57 -11.11 -1.29
C VAL A 29 -14.28 -12.41 -1.63
N GLY A 30 -14.27 -13.37 -0.71
CA GLY A 30 -14.73 -14.73 -1.00
C GLY A 30 -13.59 -15.69 -1.41
N PRO A 31 -13.92 -16.85 -2.00
CA PRO A 31 -12.92 -17.85 -2.39
C PRO A 31 -12.03 -17.31 -3.52
N ALA A 32 -10.72 -17.35 -3.31
CA ALA A 32 -9.73 -16.86 -4.27
C ALA A 32 -9.88 -17.55 -5.63
N THR A 33 -9.91 -16.75 -6.68
CA THR A 33 -10.11 -17.18 -8.09
C THR A 33 -8.80 -17.47 -8.82
N GLY A 34 -7.65 -17.14 -8.21
CA GLY A 34 -6.31 -17.46 -8.70
C GLY A 34 -5.73 -16.49 -9.75
N ASN A 35 -6.51 -15.51 -10.23
CA ASN A 35 -6.06 -14.48 -11.18
C ASN A 35 -6.12 -13.06 -10.59
N GLU A 36 -6.13 -12.95 -9.27
CA GLU A 36 -6.25 -11.67 -8.57
C GLU A 36 -4.93 -10.89 -8.69
N LYS A 37 -5.04 -9.60 -9.05
CA LYS A 37 -3.91 -8.69 -9.08
C LYS A 37 -3.56 -8.23 -7.67
N PRO A 38 -2.29 -7.93 -7.36
CA PRO A 38 -1.93 -7.34 -6.08
C PRO A 38 -2.65 -5.99 -5.92
N ARG A 39 -3.16 -5.75 -4.70
CA ARG A 39 -3.75 -4.47 -4.27
C ARG A 39 -2.67 -3.56 -3.69
N TYR A 40 -1.79 -4.15 -2.88
CA TYR A 40 -0.64 -3.44 -2.31
C TYR A 40 0.65 -4.20 -2.60
N ALA A 41 1.75 -3.45 -2.63
CA ALA A 41 3.09 -3.97 -2.60
C ALA A 41 3.81 -3.36 -1.40
N ARG A 42 4.38 -4.20 -0.55
CA ARG A 42 5.32 -3.76 0.48
C ARG A 42 6.73 -3.96 -0.05
N VAL A 43 7.55 -2.93 0.05
CA VAL A 43 8.96 -2.96 -0.36
C VAL A 43 9.83 -2.67 0.86
N LYS A 44 10.84 -3.50 1.13
CA LYS A 44 11.89 -3.17 2.12
C LYS A 44 12.80 -2.08 1.57
N GLU A 45 13.03 -1.05 2.36
CA GLU A 45 13.87 0.09 1.99
C GLU A 45 15.05 0.19 2.97
N THR A 46 16.20 0.64 2.48
CA THR A 46 17.35 0.95 3.34
C THR A 46 17.30 2.43 3.72
N ARG A 47 17.38 2.73 5.01
CA ARG A 47 17.52 4.09 5.54
C ARG A 47 18.71 4.13 6.50
N GLU A 48 19.51 5.20 6.42
CA GLU A 48 20.78 5.31 7.15
C GLU A 48 20.61 5.19 8.68
N ASP A 49 19.51 5.71 9.22
CA ASP A 49 19.24 5.73 10.67
C ASP A 49 18.34 4.58 11.16
N GLU A 50 17.91 3.67 10.28
CA GLU A 50 16.94 2.62 10.62
C GLU A 50 17.52 1.22 10.36
N SER A 51 17.46 0.35 11.37
CA SER A 51 17.80 -1.07 11.17
C SER A 51 16.79 -1.76 10.24
N TYR A 52 15.56 -1.27 10.22
CA TYR A 52 14.49 -1.76 9.37
C TYR A 52 13.68 -0.59 8.84
N SER A 53 13.45 -0.58 7.52
CA SER A 53 12.50 0.32 6.87
C SER A 53 11.71 -0.40 5.79
N SER A 54 10.47 0.01 5.62
CA SER A 54 9.60 -0.48 4.56
C SER A 54 8.59 0.57 4.16
N ALA A 55 8.12 0.47 2.93
CA ALA A 55 7.03 1.28 2.42
C ALA A 55 5.95 0.39 1.78
N ILE A 56 4.71 0.84 1.90
CA ILE A 56 3.54 0.26 1.27
C ILE A 56 3.20 1.13 0.06
N TYR A 57 3.09 0.49 -1.09
CA TYR A 57 2.70 1.09 -2.34
C TYR A 57 1.36 0.53 -2.78
N ASP A 58 0.53 1.37 -3.40
CA ASP A 58 -0.61 0.91 -4.17
C ASP A 58 -0.10 0.24 -5.44
N ALA A 59 -0.44 -1.04 -5.64
CA ALA A 59 0.17 -1.83 -6.71
C ALA A 59 -0.30 -1.43 -8.11
N LEU A 60 -1.45 -0.76 -8.22
CA LEU A 60 -1.98 -0.29 -9.50
C LEU A 60 -1.35 1.04 -9.93
N THR A 61 -1.22 1.96 -8.98
CA THR A 61 -0.82 3.34 -9.24
C THR A 61 0.65 3.61 -8.97
N GLY A 62 1.33 2.73 -8.22
CA GLY A 62 2.69 2.93 -7.73
C GLY A 62 2.78 3.99 -6.63
N ALA A 63 1.65 4.48 -6.12
CA ALA A 63 1.63 5.53 -5.12
C ALA A 63 2.11 5.00 -3.76
N ARG A 64 3.09 5.67 -3.16
CA ARG A 64 3.48 5.43 -1.76
C ARG A 64 2.32 5.79 -0.84
N LEU A 65 1.81 4.82 -0.08
CA LEU A 65 0.66 4.98 0.80
C LEU A 65 1.05 5.12 2.27
N ALA A 66 2.04 4.35 2.71
CA ALA A 66 2.54 4.38 4.07
C ALA A 66 3.99 3.95 4.14
N SER A 67 4.66 4.27 5.23
CA SER A 67 5.95 3.69 5.56
C SER A 67 6.06 3.36 7.05
N ALA A 68 6.83 2.32 7.34
CA ALA A 68 7.06 1.85 8.70
C ALA A 68 8.51 1.45 8.89
N GLY A 69 9.06 1.76 10.06
CA GLY A 69 10.48 1.54 10.34
C GLY A 69 10.84 1.56 11.82
N TYR A 70 12.03 1.08 12.16
CA TYR A 70 12.60 1.21 13.49
C TYR A 70 14.12 1.25 13.46
N THR A 71 14.69 1.96 14.44
CA THR A 71 16.13 2.08 14.62
C THR A 71 16.74 0.80 15.19
N ILE A 72 16.02 0.12 16.09
CA ILE A 72 16.43 -1.12 16.74
C ILE A 72 15.19 -1.99 16.93
N GLU A 73 15.26 -3.29 16.64
CA GLU A 73 14.14 -4.24 16.76
C GLU A 73 13.47 -4.25 18.14
N LYS A 74 14.27 -4.02 19.20
CA LYS A 74 13.82 -3.96 20.61
C LYS A 74 13.30 -2.60 21.05
N ALA A 75 13.28 -1.60 20.16
CA ALA A 75 12.73 -0.30 20.48
C ALA A 75 11.25 -0.43 20.87
N LYS A 76 10.81 0.35 21.86
CA LYS A 76 9.39 0.44 22.26
C LYS A 76 8.58 1.38 21.38
N LYS A 77 9.24 2.03 20.42
CA LYS A 77 8.64 2.95 19.46
C LYS A 77 9.04 2.53 18.07
N ARG A 78 8.09 2.59 17.14
CA ARG A 78 8.28 2.34 15.72
C ARG A 78 7.71 3.53 14.97
N ARG A 79 8.34 3.87 13.86
CA ARG A 79 7.80 4.86 12.93
C ARG A 79 6.67 4.21 12.15
N LEU A 80 5.57 4.92 12.03
CA LEU A 80 4.45 4.58 11.16
C LEU A 80 3.95 5.90 10.59
N GLN A 81 3.94 6.02 9.27
CA GLN A 81 3.62 7.27 8.58
C GLN A 81 2.69 6.95 7.42
N LEU A 82 1.60 7.71 7.30
CA LEU A 82 0.76 7.73 6.10
C LEU A 82 1.28 8.77 5.13
N HIS A 83 1.05 8.54 3.84
CA HIS A 83 1.41 9.45 2.77
C HIS A 83 0.17 9.89 1.98
N GLY A 84 0.20 11.13 1.47
CA GLY A 84 -0.86 11.76 0.68
C GLY A 84 -2.22 11.88 1.39
N PRO A 85 -2.42 12.76 2.39
CA PRO A 85 -1.45 13.64 3.05
C PRO A 85 -0.52 12.92 4.02
N ASP A 86 0.64 13.52 4.27
CA ASP A 86 1.61 13.00 5.23
C ASP A 86 1.07 13.15 6.66
N GLU A 87 1.04 12.03 7.39
CA GLU A 87 0.57 11.98 8.78
C GLU A 87 1.44 10.99 9.56
N ASP A 88 2.19 11.50 10.55
CA ASP A 88 2.99 10.68 11.43
C ASP A 88 2.12 10.09 12.54
N VAL A 89 2.07 8.77 12.62
CA VAL A 89 1.24 8.01 13.54
C VAL A 89 2.14 7.31 14.57
N PRO A 90 2.07 7.68 15.87
CA PRO A 90 2.86 7.02 16.90
C PRO A 90 2.49 5.53 16.99
N PHE A 91 3.47 4.64 16.79
CA PHE A 91 3.30 3.20 16.93
C PHE A 91 4.17 2.68 18.07
N ASP A 92 3.55 2.49 19.23
CA ASP A 92 4.26 2.26 20.49
C ASP A 92 3.93 0.89 21.09
N PHE A 93 4.91 0.27 21.72
CA PHE A 93 4.73 -0.92 22.53
C PHE A 93 4.05 -0.54 23.84
N THR A 94 2.80 -0.95 24.02
CA THR A 94 1.98 -0.69 25.21
C THR A 94 1.85 -1.89 26.13
N GLY A 95 2.42 -3.03 25.74
CA GLY A 95 2.43 -4.25 26.54
C GLY A 95 3.24 -4.10 27.83
N LYS A 96 2.69 -4.62 28.94
CA LYS A 96 3.46 -4.77 30.19
C LYS A 96 4.17 -6.12 30.25
N ILE A 97 3.44 -7.19 29.91
CA ILE A 97 3.89 -8.58 29.97
C ILE A 97 3.64 -9.27 28.62
N ASN A 98 2.51 -8.96 28.00
CA ASN A 98 2.10 -9.55 26.72
C ASN A 98 2.55 -8.70 25.53
N PHE A 99 2.62 -9.33 24.36
CA PHE A 99 2.81 -8.63 23.10
C PHE A 99 1.60 -7.71 22.84
N GLU A 100 1.83 -6.40 22.95
CA GLU A 100 0.81 -5.40 22.67
C GLU A 100 1.47 -4.15 22.08
N TRP A 101 1.01 -3.77 20.90
CA TRP A 101 1.41 -2.55 20.21
C TRP A 101 0.18 -1.72 19.91
N SER A 102 0.27 -0.40 20.07
CA SER A 102 -0.85 0.50 19.84
C SER A 102 -0.47 1.67 18.95
N PHE A 103 -1.44 2.17 18.21
CA PHE A 103 -1.38 3.46 17.54
C PHE A 103 -2.68 4.22 17.72
N ILE A 104 -2.65 5.54 17.49
CA ILE A 104 -3.82 6.42 17.58
C ILE A 104 -4.05 7.03 16.21
N PHE A 105 -5.27 6.92 15.69
CA PHE A 105 -5.68 7.48 14.41
C PHE A 105 -7.12 7.99 14.50
N GLU A 106 -7.37 9.22 14.04
CA GLU A 106 -8.67 9.90 14.16
C GLU A 106 -9.24 9.86 15.59
N CYS A 107 -8.38 10.13 16.57
CA CYS A 107 -8.68 10.07 18.02
C CYS A 107 -9.06 8.68 18.58
N ASN A 108 -9.08 7.64 17.74
CA ASN A 108 -9.33 6.27 18.15
C ASN A 108 -8.02 5.55 18.43
N LYS A 109 -7.97 4.81 19.54
CA LYS A 109 -6.81 3.98 19.89
C LYS A 109 -7.00 2.57 19.36
N TYR A 110 -6.07 2.14 18.52
CA TYR A 110 -6.01 0.80 17.95
C TYR A 110 -4.90 0.01 18.59
N ARG A 111 -5.14 -1.29 18.78
CA ARG A 111 -4.27 -2.15 19.58
C ARG A 111 -4.13 -3.52 18.96
N TRP A 112 -2.92 -3.83 18.53
CA TRP A 112 -2.49 -5.16 18.14
C TRP A 112 -2.13 -5.99 19.36
N ARG A 113 -2.70 -7.19 19.45
CA ARG A 113 -2.31 -8.24 20.40
C ARG A 113 -2.00 -9.51 19.62
N ARG A 114 -1.02 -10.27 20.08
CA ARG A 114 -0.74 -11.63 19.59
C ARG A 114 -1.37 -12.64 20.54
N GLU A 115 -2.05 -13.65 20.00
CA GLU A 115 -2.58 -14.75 20.80
C GLU A 115 -1.41 -15.47 21.50
N ILE A 116 -1.56 -15.78 22.80
CA ILE A 116 -0.46 -16.30 23.64
C ILE A 116 0.12 -17.61 23.07
N TYR A 117 -0.75 -18.44 22.51
CA TYR A 117 -0.41 -19.73 21.92
C TYR A 117 -0.88 -19.76 20.47
N GLY A 118 -0.27 -18.94 19.61
CA GLY A 118 -0.66 -18.90 18.21
C GLY A 118 0.19 -18.01 17.32
N LYS A 119 -0.12 -18.11 16.04
CA LYS A 119 0.34 -17.24 14.95
C LYS A 119 -0.67 -16.14 14.64
N ASP A 120 -1.69 -16.01 15.48
CA ASP A 120 -2.83 -15.14 15.24
C ASP A 120 -2.62 -13.78 15.92
N TYR A 121 -2.97 -12.71 15.21
CA TYR A 121 -2.99 -11.34 15.70
C TYR A 121 -4.41 -10.81 15.64
N ILE A 122 -4.73 -9.97 16.62
CA ILE A 122 -6.02 -9.31 16.72
C ILE A 122 -5.76 -7.82 16.90
N CYS A 123 -6.30 -7.00 16.01
CA CYS A 123 -6.37 -5.55 16.18
C CYS A 123 -7.74 -5.16 16.71
N THR A 124 -7.77 -4.48 17.85
CA THR A 124 -8.99 -3.95 18.45
C THR A 124 -8.97 -2.44 18.52
N MET A 125 -10.12 -1.80 18.32
CA MET A 125 -10.37 -0.40 18.63
C MET A 125 -10.85 -0.27 20.08
N ASP A 126 -10.15 0.51 20.90
CA ASP A 126 -10.52 0.80 22.29
C ASP A 126 -11.74 1.75 22.32
N ARG A 127 -12.76 1.41 23.11
CA ARG A 127 -14.08 2.06 23.06
C ARG A 127 -14.65 2.47 24.43
N LYS A 128 -13.78 2.83 25.38
CA LYS A 128 -14.21 3.08 26.78
C LYS A 128 -15.36 4.12 26.85
N PRO A 129 -16.42 3.86 27.63
CA PRO A 129 -16.58 2.75 28.57
C PRO A 129 -17.01 1.41 27.94
N ASP A 130 -17.37 1.38 26.66
CA ASP A 130 -17.78 0.18 25.94
C ASP A 130 -16.62 -0.83 25.78
N PRO A 131 -16.94 -2.12 25.59
CA PRO A 131 -15.94 -3.14 25.27
C PRO A 131 -15.16 -2.81 23.98
N PRO A 132 -13.86 -3.18 23.89
CA PRO A 132 -13.09 -3.04 22.67
C PRO A 132 -13.70 -3.82 21.50
N VAL A 133 -13.63 -3.26 20.31
CA VAL A 133 -14.20 -3.85 19.09
C VAL A 133 -13.07 -4.42 18.22
N GLU A 134 -13.20 -5.67 17.80
CA GLU A 134 -12.28 -6.27 16.83
C GLU A 134 -12.50 -5.65 15.45
N ILE A 135 -11.47 -5.03 14.89
CA ILE A 135 -11.52 -4.41 13.56
C ILE A 135 -10.68 -5.17 12.54
N CYS A 136 -9.72 -5.97 13.00
CA CYS A 136 -8.82 -6.71 12.12
C CYS A 136 -8.33 -7.99 12.77
N LEU A 137 -8.25 -9.05 11.98
CA LEU A 137 -7.64 -10.32 12.33
C LEU A 137 -6.49 -10.59 11.38
N ALA A 138 -5.42 -11.20 11.86
CA ALA A 138 -4.33 -11.62 10.99
C ALA A 138 -3.70 -12.92 11.47
N ARG A 139 -3.01 -13.59 10.55
CA ARG A 139 -2.33 -14.85 10.79
C ARG A 139 -0.97 -14.84 10.10
N GLU A 140 0.08 -15.22 10.83
CA GLU A 140 1.42 -15.43 10.24
C GLU A 140 1.39 -16.60 9.26
N ALA A 141 2.32 -16.59 8.31
CA ALA A 141 2.47 -17.68 7.38
C ALA A 141 2.76 -19.00 8.11
N ASP A 142 2.25 -20.08 7.54
CA ASP A 142 2.58 -21.43 7.93
C ASP A 142 3.02 -22.24 6.72
N LYS A 143 3.52 -23.47 6.94
CA LYS A 143 3.98 -24.34 5.85
C LYS A 143 2.92 -24.61 4.78
N LYS A 144 1.64 -24.48 5.14
CA LYS A 144 0.49 -24.78 4.27
C LYS A 144 -0.26 -23.56 3.77
N GLU A 145 -0.18 -22.44 4.48
CA GLU A 145 -0.98 -21.25 4.17
C GLU A 145 -0.12 -19.98 4.25
N PRO A 146 -0.24 -19.07 3.27
CA PRO A 146 0.40 -17.76 3.34
C PRO A 146 -0.15 -16.93 4.51
N ALA A 147 0.57 -15.88 4.89
CA ALA A 147 0.10 -14.93 5.87
C ALA A 147 -1.14 -14.20 5.34
N LYS A 148 -2.08 -13.89 6.23
CA LYS A 148 -3.38 -13.29 5.86
C LYS A 148 -3.74 -12.18 6.84
N LEU A 149 -4.37 -11.13 6.31
CA LEU A 149 -4.94 -10.01 7.04
C LEU A 149 -6.40 -9.87 6.63
N GLN A 150 -7.32 -9.95 7.58
CA GLN A 150 -8.75 -9.88 7.36
C GLN A 150 -9.31 -8.65 8.08
N ILE A 151 -9.83 -7.70 7.30
CA ILE A 151 -10.37 -6.44 7.82
C ILE A 151 -11.87 -6.60 7.98
N LEU A 152 -12.36 -6.31 9.19
CA LEU A 152 -13.74 -6.53 9.59
C LEU A 152 -14.57 -5.26 9.30
N HIS A 153 -14.76 -4.92 8.02
CA HIS A 153 -15.49 -3.71 7.61
C HIS A 153 -16.85 -3.58 8.30
N TYR A 154 -17.61 -4.68 8.44
CA TYR A 154 -18.91 -4.68 9.16
C TYR A 154 -18.85 -4.19 10.62
N ASN A 155 -17.67 -4.24 11.27
CA ASN A 155 -17.47 -3.66 12.60
C ASN A 155 -17.01 -2.20 12.51
N ILE A 156 -16.20 -1.86 11.51
CA ILE A 156 -15.72 -0.49 11.25
C ILE A 156 -16.89 0.42 10.84
N ASP A 157 -17.75 -0.05 9.93
CA ASP A 157 -18.90 0.67 9.35
C ASP A 157 -19.95 1.07 10.40
N ARG A 158 -19.84 0.57 11.63
CA ARG A 158 -20.69 0.96 12.77
C ARG A 158 -20.31 2.30 13.37
N PHE A 159 -19.15 2.84 13.00
CA PHE A 159 -18.57 4.05 13.59
C PHE A 159 -18.27 5.14 12.53
N PRO A 160 -19.22 5.49 11.64
CA PRO A 160 -18.96 6.42 10.53
C PRO A 160 -18.59 7.84 10.99
N ASN A 161 -19.00 8.23 12.19
CA ASN A 161 -18.69 9.55 12.76
C ASN A 161 -17.30 9.60 13.43
N GLU A 162 -16.73 8.44 13.76
CA GLU A 162 -15.45 8.32 14.48
C GLU A 162 -14.31 7.93 13.54
N ILE A 163 -14.63 7.15 12.50
CA ILE A 163 -13.68 6.69 11.48
C ILE A 163 -14.08 7.36 10.16
N LYS A 164 -13.47 8.51 9.90
CA LYS A 164 -13.72 9.33 8.71
C LYS A 164 -12.77 8.98 7.56
N ASP A 165 -11.64 8.34 7.82
CA ASP A 165 -10.65 7.95 6.81
C ASP A 165 -10.43 6.44 6.83
N LEU A 166 -11.40 5.70 6.29
CA LEU A 166 -11.37 4.24 6.23
C LEU A 166 -10.14 3.74 5.46
N ARG A 167 -9.75 4.44 4.40
CA ARG A 167 -8.59 4.08 3.58
C ARG A 167 -7.27 4.28 4.32
N GLY A 168 -7.14 5.38 5.06
CA GLY A 168 -6.01 5.62 5.96
C GLY A 168 -5.90 4.54 7.03
N LEU A 169 -7.02 4.18 7.67
CA LEU A 169 -7.06 3.11 8.67
C LEU A 169 -6.64 1.75 8.09
N GLU A 170 -7.19 1.37 6.93
CA GLU A 170 -6.81 0.14 6.21
C GLU A 170 -5.29 0.10 5.97
N THR A 171 -4.74 1.20 5.43
CA THR A 171 -3.31 1.31 5.13
C THR A 171 -2.45 1.19 6.39
N LEU A 172 -2.88 1.81 7.50
CA LEU A 172 -2.21 1.67 8.80
C LEU A 172 -2.25 0.24 9.34
N LEU A 173 -3.37 -0.47 9.19
CA LEU A 173 -3.47 -1.88 9.59
C LEU A 173 -2.49 -2.76 8.80
N VAL A 174 -2.40 -2.55 7.49
CA VAL A 174 -1.44 -3.24 6.61
C VAL A 174 0.00 -2.94 7.03
N ALA A 175 0.36 -1.65 7.10
CA ALA A 175 1.73 -1.22 7.38
C ALA A 175 2.19 -1.65 8.78
N SER A 176 1.33 -1.51 9.79
CA SER A 176 1.63 -1.93 11.15
C SER A 176 1.78 -3.45 11.28
N LEU A 177 0.88 -4.26 10.68
CA LEU A 177 1.02 -5.71 10.69
C LEU A 177 2.34 -6.14 10.03
N LEU A 178 2.64 -5.67 8.83
CA LEU A 178 3.84 -6.09 8.10
C LEU A 178 5.13 -5.73 8.85
N CYS A 179 5.16 -4.57 9.51
CA CYS A 179 6.26 -4.20 10.40
C CYS A 179 6.39 -5.16 11.60
N LEU A 180 5.28 -5.65 12.16
CA LEU A 180 5.30 -6.63 13.25
C LEU A 180 5.74 -8.02 12.78
N LEU A 181 5.31 -8.45 11.59
CA LEU A 181 5.71 -9.72 10.98
C LEU A 181 7.21 -9.75 10.69
N ASP A 182 7.73 -8.71 10.01
CA ASP A 182 9.15 -8.63 9.67
C ASP A 182 10.04 -8.61 10.91
N ALA A 183 9.66 -7.89 11.96
CA ALA A 183 10.38 -7.92 13.23
C ALA A 183 10.35 -9.30 13.90
N GLY A 184 9.26 -10.06 13.72
CA GLY A 184 9.16 -11.46 14.17
C GLY A 184 10.11 -12.38 13.41
N ASP A 185 10.24 -12.19 12.11
CA ASP A 185 11.13 -12.98 11.25
C ASP A 185 12.62 -12.70 11.55
N GLU A 186 12.99 -11.43 11.80
CA GLU A 186 14.34 -11.05 12.23
C GLU A 186 14.74 -11.72 13.56
N ARG A 187 13.80 -11.84 14.51
CA ARG A 187 14.03 -12.54 15.77
C ARG A 187 14.19 -14.05 15.58
N SER A 188 13.43 -14.63 14.65
CA SER A 188 13.46 -16.05 14.35
C SER A 188 14.78 -16.44 13.67
N THR A 189 15.22 -15.64 12.70
CA THR A 189 16.47 -15.86 11.95
C THR A 189 17.71 -15.65 12.82
N SER A 190 17.77 -14.58 13.62
CA SER A 190 18.90 -14.30 14.53
C SER A 190 19.10 -15.37 15.60
N SER A 191 18.05 -16.11 15.98
CA SER A 191 18.15 -17.25 16.90
C SER A 191 18.78 -18.50 16.27
N SER A 192 18.65 -18.66 14.94
CA SER A 192 19.18 -19.80 14.17
C SER A 192 20.61 -19.55 13.67
N SER A 193 21.03 -18.29 13.51
CA SER A 193 22.35 -17.93 13.00
C SER A 193 23.30 -17.50 14.12
N LYS A 194 23.66 -18.43 15.01
CA LYS A 194 24.81 -18.28 15.93
C LYS A 194 26.09 -18.84 15.30
N VAL A 195 26.52 -18.35 14.13
CA VAL A 195 27.90 -18.53 13.65
C VAL A 195 28.32 -17.29 12.86
N SER A 196 29.56 -16.84 13.10
CA SER A 196 30.30 -15.72 12.49
C SER A 196 29.83 -14.29 12.80
N LYS A 197 30.33 -13.78 13.92
CA LYS A 197 30.37 -12.34 14.24
C LYS A 197 31.66 -11.76 13.63
N SER A 198 31.57 -11.03 12.52
CA SER A 198 32.65 -10.13 12.08
C SER A 198 32.42 -8.74 12.67
N VAL A 199 33.49 -8.18 13.22
CA VAL A 199 33.53 -6.89 13.91
C VAL A 199 33.71 -5.77 12.89
N PRO A 200 32.91 -4.68 12.91
CA PRO A 200 33.27 -3.45 12.22
C PRO A 200 33.97 -2.47 13.17
N THR A 201 35.07 -1.93 12.67
CA THR A 201 35.94 -0.89 13.25
C THR A 201 35.29 0.51 13.14
N PRO A 202 35.38 1.39 14.15
CA PRO A 202 34.86 2.76 14.06
C PRO A 202 35.89 3.72 13.44
N SER A 203 35.41 4.66 12.62
CA SER A 203 36.18 5.82 12.11
C SER A 203 35.57 7.15 12.60
N PRO A 204 36.36 8.23 12.75
CA PRO A 204 36.02 9.45 13.51
C PRO A 204 35.33 10.57 12.68
N PRO A 205 34.89 11.70 13.31
CA PRO A 205 33.79 12.54 12.82
C PRO A 205 34.23 13.68 11.90
N SER A 206 33.31 14.18 11.07
CA SER A 206 33.49 15.39 10.25
C SER A 206 32.50 16.50 10.64
N LEU A 207 33.03 17.73 10.54
CA LEU A 207 32.54 19.04 11.04
C LEU A 207 31.38 19.65 10.20
N PRO A 208 30.70 20.71 10.72
CA PRO A 208 29.41 21.17 10.22
C PRO A 208 29.51 22.10 9.01
N SER A 209 28.55 21.99 8.09
CA SER A 209 28.39 22.90 6.95
C SER A 209 27.43 24.05 7.29
N LYS A 210 27.85 25.25 6.87
CA LYS A 210 27.21 26.55 7.04
C LYS A 210 25.92 26.74 6.22
N ASP A 211 25.09 27.61 6.77
CA ASP A 211 23.91 28.28 6.21
C ASP A 211 24.03 28.74 4.75
N SER A 212 22.90 28.67 4.04
CA SER A 212 22.63 29.46 2.83
C SER A 212 21.35 30.31 3.00
N PRO A 213 21.31 31.54 2.45
CA PRO A 213 20.26 32.53 2.66
C PRO A 213 18.99 32.33 1.80
N PRO A 214 17.87 33.02 2.11
CA PRO A 214 16.56 32.80 1.50
C PRO A 214 16.39 33.41 0.10
N ILE A 215 15.69 32.68 -0.76
CA ILE A 215 15.26 33.05 -2.11
C ILE A 215 13.97 33.90 -2.04
N PRO A 216 13.83 35.02 -2.78
CA PRO A 216 12.61 35.83 -2.81
C PRO A 216 11.49 35.20 -3.68
N PRO A 217 10.20 35.50 -3.40
CA PRO A 217 9.07 34.90 -4.11
C PRO A 217 8.88 35.48 -5.51
N GLN A 218 8.80 34.62 -6.53
CA GLN A 218 8.32 34.98 -7.87
C GLN A 218 6.79 34.90 -7.95
N LEU A 219 6.20 35.95 -8.52
CA LEU A 219 4.80 36.08 -8.92
C LEU A 219 4.42 35.04 -9.98
N GLY A 220 3.35 34.29 -9.74
CA GLY A 220 2.81 33.31 -10.69
C GLY A 220 2.06 33.97 -11.86
N PRO A 221 2.01 33.30 -13.03
CA PRO A 221 1.32 33.82 -14.21
C PRO A 221 -0.20 33.81 -14.08
N GLU A 222 -0.79 34.86 -14.64
CA GLU A 222 -2.20 35.20 -14.78
C GLU A 222 -3.01 34.08 -15.46
N ARG A 223 -4.13 33.69 -14.84
CA ARG A 223 -5.06 32.67 -15.36
C ARG A 223 -5.91 33.26 -16.49
N VAL A 224 -5.86 32.65 -17.67
CA VAL A 224 -6.58 33.07 -18.90
C VAL A 224 -7.87 32.26 -19.09
N ILE A 225 -8.75 32.21 -18.09
CA ILE A 225 -10.13 31.71 -18.24
C ILE A 225 -11.00 32.51 -17.27
N SER A 226 -11.98 33.26 -17.79
CA SER A 226 -12.98 34.01 -17.00
C SER A 226 -14.04 33.07 -16.43
N GLU A 227 -14.45 33.30 -15.18
CA GLU A 227 -15.37 32.44 -14.42
C GLU A 227 -16.81 32.43 -14.96
N GLU A 228 -17.18 33.35 -15.85
CA GLU A 228 -18.58 33.52 -16.29
C GLU A 228 -19.05 32.59 -17.43
N ASP A 229 -18.17 31.78 -18.03
CA ASP A 229 -18.50 30.93 -19.20
C ASP A 229 -18.63 29.42 -18.88
N PHE A 230 -18.54 29.05 -17.60
CA PHE A 230 -18.81 27.70 -17.13
C PHE A 230 -19.92 27.80 -16.08
N GLU A 231 -21.08 27.18 -16.32
CA GLU A 231 -21.93 26.70 -15.23
C GLU A 231 -21.40 25.31 -14.86
N PRO A 232 -20.39 25.18 -13.97
CA PRO A 232 -19.98 23.87 -13.52
C PRO A 232 -21.16 23.31 -12.75
N ASP A 233 -21.73 22.23 -13.26
CA ASP A 233 -22.64 21.40 -12.49
C ASP A 233 -21.91 21.07 -11.17
N PRO A 234 -22.39 21.52 -10.00
CA PRO A 234 -21.63 21.47 -8.75
C PRO A 234 -21.26 20.02 -8.34
N GLU A 235 -21.87 19.03 -8.98
CA GLU A 235 -21.63 17.61 -8.77
C GLU A 235 -20.56 17.00 -9.71
N THR A 236 -20.15 17.71 -10.77
CA THR A 236 -19.16 17.22 -11.75
C THR A 236 -17.78 17.84 -11.49
N LEU A 237 -16.99 17.19 -10.63
CA LEU A 237 -15.60 17.55 -10.41
C LEU A 237 -14.71 16.76 -11.39
N PHE A 238 -13.90 17.46 -12.19
CA PHE A 238 -12.88 16.87 -13.05
C PHE A 238 -11.53 17.53 -12.75
N ILE A 239 -10.59 16.78 -12.18
CA ILE A 239 -9.22 17.25 -11.91
C ILE A 239 -8.27 16.48 -12.83
N LEU A 240 -7.47 17.21 -13.60
CA LEU A 240 -6.40 16.64 -14.42
C LEU A 240 -5.03 17.10 -13.90
N ILE A 241 -4.24 16.16 -13.41
CA ILE A 241 -2.86 16.40 -12.98
C ILE A 241 -1.93 15.81 -14.04
N ARG A 242 -1.22 16.67 -14.78
CA ARG A 242 -0.19 16.26 -15.74
C ARG A 242 1.19 16.48 -15.17
N THR A 243 2.05 15.50 -15.33
CA THR A 243 3.41 15.55 -14.83
C THR A 243 4.41 15.33 -15.97
N ARG A 244 5.51 16.10 -15.92
CA ARG A 244 6.56 16.09 -16.94
C ARG A 244 7.85 15.40 -16.50
N SER A 245 7.95 15.05 -15.22
CA SER A 245 9.13 14.40 -14.65
C SER A 245 8.71 13.33 -13.64
N PRO A 246 9.52 12.26 -13.47
CA PRO A 246 9.22 11.16 -12.55
C PRO A 246 9.13 11.62 -11.09
N GLU A 247 9.89 12.65 -10.67
CA GLU A 247 9.82 13.20 -9.32
C GLU A 247 8.47 13.88 -9.05
N ALA A 248 7.91 14.51 -10.08
CA ALA A 248 6.58 15.12 -10.00
C ALA A 248 5.46 14.06 -9.95
N HIS A 249 5.71 12.83 -10.41
CA HIS A 249 4.71 11.76 -10.44
C HIS A 249 4.29 11.37 -9.03
N GLN A 250 5.28 11.17 -8.16
CA GLN A 250 5.04 10.80 -6.78
C GLN A 250 4.23 11.87 -6.05
N ARG A 251 4.57 13.15 -6.23
CA ARG A 251 3.80 14.27 -5.68
C ARG A 251 2.39 14.35 -6.26
N ALA A 252 2.23 14.13 -7.56
CA ALA A 252 0.91 14.13 -8.19
C ALA A 252 0.01 12.99 -7.65
N LEU A 253 0.60 11.82 -7.41
CA LEU A 253 -0.09 10.69 -6.76
C LEU A 253 -0.47 11.03 -5.32
N GLU A 254 0.46 11.57 -4.53
CA GLU A 254 0.19 12.02 -3.15
C GLU A 254 -0.92 13.07 -3.09
N VAL A 255 -0.91 14.05 -4.00
CA VAL A 255 -1.98 15.05 -4.11
C VAL A 255 -3.30 14.37 -4.47
N SER A 256 -3.29 13.47 -5.46
CA SER A 256 -4.51 12.77 -5.90
C SER A 256 -5.14 11.92 -4.78
N LEU A 257 -4.31 11.19 -4.03
CA LEU A 257 -4.73 10.41 -2.88
C LEU A 257 -5.18 11.30 -1.73
N GLY A 258 -4.48 12.41 -1.51
CA GLY A 258 -4.86 13.38 -0.49
C GLY A 258 -6.23 14.00 -0.76
N VAL A 259 -6.53 14.31 -2.02
CA VAL A 259 -7.87 14.76 -2.44
C VAL A 259 -8.92 13.66 -2.19
N LYS A 260 -8.64 12.40 -2.54
CA LYS A 260 -9.55 11.28 -2.27
C LYS A 260 -9.80 11.11 -0.77
N ARG A 261 -8.75 11.12 0.06
CA ARG A 261 -8.84 11.01 1.52
C ARG A 261 -9.60 12.19 2.12
N PHE A 262 -9.33 13.42 1.67
CA PHE A 262 -10.07 14.61 2.09
C PHE A 262 -11.57 14.48 1.79
N ARG A 263 -11.94 14.08 0.57
CA ARG A 263 -13.34 13.90 0.20
C ARG A 263 -14.03 12.85 1.03
N HIS A 264 -13.37 11.73 1.27
CA HIS A 264 -13.89 10.69 2.15
C HIS A 264 -14.10 11.21 3.57
N ARG A 265 -13.17 12.02 4.11
CA ARG A 265 -13.29 12.64 5.44
C ARG A 265 -14.47 13.61 5.56
N GLU A 266 -14.79 14.31 4.47
CA GLU A 266 -15.90 15.27 4.40
C GLU A 266 -17.23 14.63 3.95
N ASN A 267 -17.31 13.29 3.89
CA ASN A 267 -18.48 12.55 3.39
C ASN A 267 -18.93 12.98 1.98
N LEU A 268 -17.98 13.37 1.12
CA LEU A 268 -18.23 13.67 -0.29
C LEU A 268 -18.15 12.39 -1.14
N SER A 269 -18.75 12.42 -2.32
CA SER A 269 -18.68 11.29 -3.27
C SER A 269 -17.23 10.94 -3.63
N ASP A 270 -16.93 9.63 -3.72
CA ASP A 270 -15.59 9.16 -4.08
C ASP A 270 -15.23 9.59 -5.51
N LEU A 271 -13.93 9.77 -5.77
CA LEU A 271 -13.43 10.08 -7.10
C LEU A 271 -12.92 8.83 -7.80
N HIS A 272 -13.39 8.60 -9.01
CA HIS A 272 -12.76 7.70 -9.94
C HIS A 272 -11.39 8.27 -10.33
N GLN A 273 -10.34 7.48 -10.13
CA GLN A 273 -8.97 7.85 -10.48
C GLN A 273 -8.53 7.03 -11.68
N TYR A 274 -8.14 7.73 -12.76
CA TYR A 274 -7.60 7.12 -13.97
C TYR A 274 -6.17 7.61 -14.16
N ILE A 275 -5.24 6.68 -14.33
CA ILE A 275 -3.85 7.00 -14.62
C ILE A 275 -3.56 6.63 -16.06
N ILE A 276 -3.02 7.59 -16.80
CA ILE A 276 -2.64 7.44 -18.18
C ILE A 276 -1.16 7.73 -18.30
N GLU A 277 -0.39 6.76 -18.78
CA GLU A 277 0.97 7.01 -19.25
C GLU A 277 0.87 7.79 -20.56
N ASP A 278 1.36 9.02 -20.53
CA ASP A 278 1.37 9.87 -21.71
C ASP A 278 2.60 9.50 -22.55
N ASN A 279 2.48 8.43 -23.32
CA ASN A 279 3.52 7.97 -24.25
C ASN A 279 3.60 8.85 -25.51
N THR A 280 2.98 10.03 -25.52
CA THR A 280 3.11 10.94 -26.67
C THR A 280 4.58 11.31 -26.78
N PRO A 281 5.32 10.81 -27.79
CA PRO A 281 6.71 11.18 -27.95
C PRO A 281 6.74 12.69 -28.07
N ALA A 282 7.52 13.36 -27.22
CA ALA A 282 7.66 14.81 -27.26
C ALA A 282 7.94 15.18 -28.72
N SER A 283 6.91 15.71 -29.40
CA SER A 283 7.03 16.11 -30.80
C SER A 283 8.26 17.02 -30.82
N PRO A 284 9.29 16.72 -31.63
CA PRO A 284 10.47 17.58 -31.68
C PRO A 284 9.94 19.00 -31.88
N PRO A 285 10.46 19.99 -31.12
CA PRO A 285 9.96 21.35 -31.18
C PRO A 285 9.83 21.68 -32.64
N SER A 286 8.59 21.84 -33.09
CA SER A 286 8.30 22.05 -34.49
C SER A 286 9.08 23.29 -34.85
N GLN A 287 10.20 23.09 -35.55
CA GLN A 287 10.86 24.14 -36.29
C GLN A 287 9.73 24.72 -37.12
N GLN A 288 9.29 25.91 -36.71
CA GLN A 288 8.49 26.79 -37.55
C GLN A 288 9.08 26.64 -38.93
N ARG A 289 8.24 26.16 -39.86
CA ARG A 289 8.56 26.10 -41.28
C ARG A 289 8.92 27.51 -41.72
N GLN A 290 10.19 27.89 -41.55
CA GLN A 290 10.78 29.00 -42.26
C GLN A 290 10.87 28.51 -43.70
N SER A 291 9.87 28.92 -44.47
CA SER A 291 9.89 28.92 -45.92
C SER A 291 11.28 29.35 -46.37
N LYS A 292 11.92 28.48 -47.15
CA LYS A 292 13.18 28.67 -47.86
C LYS A 292 13.28 30.10 -48.44
N ARG A 293 14.03 30.96 -47.77
CA ARG A 293 14.77 32.04 -48.43
C ARG A 293 16.25 31.79 -48.15
N PRO A 294 17.09 31.62 -49.19
CA PRO A 294 18.52 31.44 -48.97
C PRO A 294 19.09 32.74 -48.41
N GLY A 295 19.36 32.76 -47.10
CA GLY A 295 20.15 33.80 -46.47
C GLY A 295 21.63 33.69 -46.86
N PRO A 296 22.42 34.76 -46.67
CA PRO A 296 23.83 34.80 -47.08
C PRO A 296 24.63 33.68 -46.41
N ARG A 297 25.45 32.97 -47.19
CA ARG A 297 26.34 31.93 -46.69
C ARG A 297 27.40 32.56 -45.79
N VAL A 298 27.35 32.25 -44.49
CA VAL A 298 28.44 32.55 -43.56
C VAL A 298 29.48 31.44 -43.70
N ILE A 299 30.69 31.82 -44.12
CA ILE A 299 31.88 30.96 -44.12
C ILE A 299 32.53 31.15 -42.74
N ASN A 300 32.59 30.10 -41.93
CA ASN A 300 33.36 30.12 -40.69
C ASN A 300 34.85 30.08 -41.04
N LEU A 301 35.61 31.06 -40.55
CA LEU A 301 37.04 31.26 -40.82
C LEU A 301 37.96 30.72 -39.71
N ASP A 302 37.41 30.01 -38.72
CA ASP A 302 38.16 29.51 -37.55
C ASP A 302 38.51 28.00 -37.63
N ASP A 303 38.36 27.36 -38.78
CA ASP A 303 38.81 25.97 -38.96
C ASP A 303 40.34 25.93 -39.15
N GLU A 304 41.07 25.55 -38.11
CA GLU A 304 42.49 25.16 -38.21
C GLU A 304 42.65 23.93 -39.11
N PRO A 305 43.65 23.90 -40.02
CA PRO A 305 43.83 22.79 -40.95
C PRO A 305 44.30 21.52 -40.24
N LYS A 306 43.48 20.47 -40.32
CA LYS A 306 43.88 19.09 -39.99
C LYS A 306 45.04 18.66 -40.89
N SER A 307 46.22 18.50 -40.29
CA SER A 307 47.37 17.88 -40.95
C SER A 307 47.21 16.35 -40.97
N SER A 308 47.37 15.81 -42.16
CA SER A 308 47.36 14.38 -42.46
C SER A 308 48.79 13.89 -42.74
N SER A 309 49.26 12.86 -42.04
CA SER A 309 50.18 11.85 -42.61
C SER A 309 50.35 10.61 -41.71
N PRO A 310 50.72 9.45 -42.28
CA PRO A 310 50.53 8.11 -41.69
C PRO A 310 51.88 7.37 -41.44
N PRO A 311 51.96 6.01 -41.47
CA PRO A 311 52.28 5.17 -40.33
C PRO A 311 53.74 4.64 -40.29
N HIS A 312 54.23 4.26 -39.11
CA HIS A 312 55.43 3.41 -38.99
C HIS A 312 55.18 2.19 -38.10
N SER A 313 55.51 1.04 -38.68
CA SER A 313 55.64 -0.29 -38.10
C SER A 313 56.89 -0.43 -37.23
N SER A 314 56.83 -1.22 -36.15
CA SER A 314 57.61 -2.46 -35.96
C SER A 314 57.62 -2.94 -34.49
N SER A 315 57.50 -4.28 -34.32
CA SER A 315 58.10 -5.20 -33.31
C SER A 315 58.35 -4.70 -31.87
N SER A 316 58.11 -5.45 -30.78
CA SER A 316 58.31 -6.88 -30.57
C SER A 316 57.88 -7.29 -29.14
N SER A 317 57.54 -8.58 -29.01
CA SER A 317 57.83 -9.51 -27.90
C SER A 317 57.18 -9.39 -26.50
N SER A 318 56.57 -10.53 -26.15
CA SER A 318 56.64 -11.26 -24.87
C SER A 318 55.85 -10.76 -23.66
N SER A 319 54.76 -11.48 -23.34
CA SER A 319 54.67 -12.23 -22.07
C SER A 319 53.37 -13.01 -21.97
N LEU A 320 53.50 -14.33 -21.97
CA LEU A 320 52.47 -15.26 -21.51
C LEU A 320 52.28 -15.08 -20.00
N ARG A 321 51.25 -14.35 -19.59
CA ARG A 321 50.80 -14.30 -18.19
C ARG A 321 49.44 -14.98 -18.08
N ARG A 322 49.43 -16.17 -17.48
CA ARG A 322 48.24 -16.89 -17.01
C ARG A 322 47.29 -15.91 -16.31
N LYS A 323 46.13 -15.64 -16.92
CA LYS A 323 44.99 -15.03 -16.22
C LYS A 323 44.19 -16.16 -15.58
N PHE A 324 44.30 -16.25 -14.26
CA PHE A 324 43.29 -16.89 -13.42
C PHE A 324 41.96 -16.19 -13.68
N THR A 325 40.98 -16.93 -14.19
CA THR A 325 39.60 -16.50 -14.27
C THR A 325 39.02 -16.46 -12.86
N GLN A 326 39.03 -15.29 -12.23
CA GLN A 326 38.09 -15.01 -11.16
C GLN A 326 36.70 -14.85 -11.79
N THR A 327 35.86 -15.84 -11.57
CA THR A 327 34.41 -15.73 -11.70
C THR A 327 33.92 -14.70 -10.68
N LYS A 328 33.97 -13.43 -11.07
CA LYS A 328 33.27 -12.34 -10.40
C LYS A 328 31.79 -12.54 -10.70
N THR A 329 31.09 -13.17 -9.76
CA THR A 329 29.63 -13.17 -9.71
C THR A 329 29.20 -11.71 -9.63
N GLN A 330 28.88 -11.12 -10.78
CA GLN A 330 28.20 -9.84 -10.88
C GLN A 330 26.82 -10.05 -10.28
N ALA A 331 26.63 -9.58 -9.05
CA ALA A 331 25.30 -9.29 -8.56
C ALA A 331 24.69 -8.28 -9.53
N SER A 332 23.57 -8.65 -10.15
CA SER A 332 22.78 -7.75 -10.98
C SER A 332 22.45 -6.50 -10.17
N PRO A 333 22.66 -5.28 -10.68
CA PRO A 333 22.16 -4.09 -10.02
C PRO A 333 20.65 -4.28 -9.88
N GLN A 334 20.15 -4.20 -8.65
CA GLN A 334 18.70 -4.22 -8.39
C GLN A 334 18.09 -3.14 -9.27
N GLU A 335 17.16 -3.52 -10.16
CA GLU A 335 16.41 -2.57 -10.96
C GLU A 335 15.62 -1.69 -9.99
N ILE A 336 16.15 -0.49 -9.73
CA ILE A 336 15.43 0.55 -9.03
C ILE A 336 14.24 0.86 -9.91
N TRP A 337 13.04 0.50 -9.43
CA TRP A 337 11.79 0.82 -10.10
C TRP A 337 11.77 2.33 -10.39
N THR A 338 11.74 2.69 -11.67
CA THR A 338 11.68 4.08 -12.12
C THR A 338 10.31 4.32 -12.74
N PRO A 339 9.52 5.26 -12.20
CA PRO A 339 8.19 5.53 -12.73
C PRO A 339 8.29 6.06 -14.18
N PRO A 340 7.21 5.96 -14.97
CA PRO A 340 7.13 6.54 -16.33
C PRO A 340 7.56 8.02 -16.33
N GLN A 341 8.01 8.58 -17.47
CA GLN A 341 8.45 9.98 -17.54
C GLN A 341 7.29 10.99 -17.62
N HIS A 342 6.17 10.57 -18.20
CA HIS A 342 4.99 11.41 -18.42
C HIS A 342 3.74 10.66 -18.00
N MET A 343 2.96 11.29 -17.13
CA MET A 343 1.75 10.71 -16.59
C MET A 343 0.66 11.78 -16.51
N ALA A 344 -0.58 11.36 -16.72
CA ALA A 344 -1.76 12.15 -16.51
C ALA A 344 -2.71 11.41 -15.56
N ILE A 345 -3.00 12.02 -14.42
CA ILE A 345 -3.97 11.53 -13.44
C ILE A 345 -5.27 12.31 -13.65
N TYR A 346 -6.35 11.58 -13.89
CA TYR A 346 -7.70 12.12 -14.00
C TYR A 346 -8.48 11.70 -12.76
N LEU A 347 -9.05 12.66 -12.06
CA LEU A 347 -9.99 12.41 -10.97
C LEU A 347 -11.35 12.91 -11.40
N SER A 348 -12.37 12.05 -11.32
CA SER A 348 -13.73 12.40 -11.72
C SER A 348 -14.79 11.83 -10.79
N THR A 349 -15.86 12.58 -10.54
CA THR A 349 -17.06 12.06 -9.85
C THR A 349 -17.92 11.15 -10.73
N ILE A 350 -17.72 11.18 -12.05
CA ILE A 350 -18.40 10.32 -13.02
C ILE A 350 -17.43 9.27 -13.58
N VAL A 351 -17.97 8.12 -13.98
CA VAL A 351 -17.17 7.09 -14.65
C VAL A 351 -16.81 7.56 -16.04
N LEU A 352 -15.52 7.53 -16.38
CA LEU A 352 -14.98 7.84 -17.70
C LEU A 352 -14.59 6.53 -18.42
N PRO A 353 -15.52 5.86 -19.12
CA PRO A 353 -15.29 4.54 -19.70
C PRO A 353 -14.17 4.52 -20.74
N ASP A 354 -13.89 5.66 -21.38
CA ASP A 354 -12.81 5.80 -22.36
C ASP A 354 -11.42 5.81 -21.73
N LEU A 355 -11.34 6.16 -20.44
CA LEU A 355 -10.08 6.19 -19.70
C LEU A 355 -9.76 4.87 -19.00
N ASP A 356 -10.68 3.91 -19.01
CA ASP A 356 -10.50 2.61 -18.35
C ASP A 356 -9.32 1.83 -18.98
N PRO A 357 -8.30 1.44 -18.19
CA PRO A 357 -7.14 0.71 -18.69
C PRO A 357 -7.50 -0.62 -19.37
N GLY A 358 -8.62 -1.26 -19.00
CA GLY A 358 -9.06 -2.52 -19.63
C GLY A 358 -9.51 -2.38 -21.08
N ARG A 359 -9.98 -1.19 -21.49
CA ARG A 359 -10.60 -0.96 -22.81
C ARG A 359 -9.60 -0.57 -23.89
N ARG A 360 -8.50 0.08 -23.50
CA ARG A 360 -7.54 0.70 -24.43
C ARG A 360 -6.81 -0.29 -25.35
N GLY A 361 -6.64 -1.55 -24.92
CA GLY A 361 -6.01 -2.60 -25.74
C GLY A 361 -6.80 -3.03 -26.98
N SER A 362 -8.10 -2.69 -27.07
CA SER A 362 -8.98 -3.18 -28.14
C SER A 362 -9.28 -2.16 -29.25
N SER A 363 -8.94 -0.88 -29.04
CA SER A 363 -9.33 0.21 -29.96
C SER A 363 -8.22 0.69 -30.90
N SER A 364 -7.15 -0.09 -31.09
CA SER A 364 -6.20 0.14 -32.20
C SER A 364 -6.93 -0.08 -33.52
N MET A 365 -7.65 0.95 -33.94
CA MET A 365 -8.44 0.98 -35.16
C MET A 365 -7.48 0.90 -36.34
N LYS A 366 -7.52 -0.25 -37.00
CA LYS A 366 -7.44 -0.31 -38.46
C LYS A 366 -8.24 0.87 -39.03
N LYS A 367 -7.54 1.88 -39.56
CA LYS A 367 -8.10 2.85 -40.50
C LYS A 367 -8.67 2.06 -41.69
N LYS A 368 -9.91 1.60 -41.60
CA LYS A 368 -10.70 1.25 -42.77
C LYS A 368 -11.24 2.55 -43.33
N SER A 369 -10.60 3.01 -44.39
CA SER A 369 -11.15 4.03 -45.28
C SER A 369 -12.55 3.60 -45.71
N PHE A 370 -13.58 4.32 -45.26
CA PHE A 370 -14.91 4.20 -45.82
C PHE A 370 -14.91 4.83 -47.21
N SER A 371 -14.91 3.98 -48.22
CA SER A 371 -15.31 4.32 -49.59
C SER A 371 -16.84 4.43 -49.61
N TYR A 372 -17.36 5.63 -49.85
CA TYR A 372 -18.76 5.82 -50.22
C TYR A 372 -18.95 5.26 -51.63
N SER A 373 -19.69 4.16 -51.76
CA SER A 373 -20.23 3.71 -53.04
C SER A 373 -21.75 3.87 -53.00
N ASN A 374 -22.23 4.77 -53.86
CA ASN A 374 -23.62 4.88 -54.27
C ASN A 374 -24.03 3.59 -54.98
N GLY A 375 -25.15 3.00 -54.58
CA GLY A 375 -25.74 1.86 -55.26
C GLY A 375 -27.19 1.70 -54.84
N GLY A 376 -28.10 2.29 -55.62
CA GLY A 376 -29.52 2.01 -55.55
C GLY A 376 -29.82 0.57 -56.02
N GLY A 377 -30.93 0.03 -55.54
CA GLY A 377 -31.39 -1.30 -55.92
C GLY A 377 -32.66 -1.66 -55.18
N ASP A 378 -33.79 -1.36 -55.81
CA ASP A 378 -35.11 -1.88 -55.47
C ASP A 378 -35.13 -3.41 -55.47
N GLY A 379 -35.92 -4.00 -54.57
CA GLY A 379 -36.09 -5.45 -54.53
C GLY A 379 -37.12 -5.91 -53.52
N HIS A 380 -38.39 -5.95 -53.93
CA HIS A 380 -39.49 -6.64 -53.26
C HIS A 380 -39.16 -8.12 -52.99
N GLY A 381 -39.52 -8.60 -51.79
CA GLY A 381 -39.47 -10.02 -51.44
C GLY A 381 -40.38 -10.35 -50.26
N ASN A 382 -41.58 -10.80 -50.59
CA ASN A 382 -42.67 -11.21 -49.70
C ASN A 382 -42.35 -12.57 -49.05
N GLY A 383 -42.66 -12.78 -47.76
CA GLY A 383 -42.39 -14.05 -47.07
C GLY A 383 -43.13 -14.20 -45.75
N LYS A 384 -44.33 -14.79 -45.82
CA LYS A 384 -45.21 -15.21 -44.73
C LYS A 384 -44.57 -16.27 -43.82
N GLY A 385 -45.01 -16.34 -42.56
CA GLY A 385 -45.22 -17.64 -41.89
C GLY A 385 -45.07 -17.66 -40.36
N ASN A 386 -46.23 -17.85 -39.68
CA ASN A 386 -46.51 -18.54 -38.40
C ASN A 386 -45.67 -18.21 -37.15
N GLY A 387 -46.23 -17.99 -35.95
CA GLY A 387 -47.48 -18.51 -35.37
C GLY A 387 -47.16 -19.43 -34.17
N ASN A 388 -47.89 -19.22 -33.05
CA ASN A 388 -47.83 -19.83 -31.71
C ASN A 388 -47.01 -19.02 -30.68
N GLY A 389 -47.54 -18.44 -29.60
CA GLY A 389 -48.84 -18.62 -28.94
C GLY A 389 -48.76 -19.66 -27.83
N GLN A 390 -48.58 -19.22 -26.57
CA GLN A 390 -49.31 -19.73 -25.40
C GLN A 390 -49.05 -18.90 -24.14
N GLU A 391 -50.08 -18.16 -23.73
CA GLU A 391 -50.36 -17.79 -22.35
C GLU A 391 -50.81 -19.03 -21.56
N VAL A 392 -50.41 -19.14 -20.29
CA VAL A 392 -51.20 -19.81 -19.25
C VAL A 392 -51.05 -19.03 -17.94
N SER A 393 -52.19 -18.65 -17.37
CA SER A 393 -52.39 -17.95 -16.10
C SER A 393 -52.63 -18.92 -14.92
N THR A 394 -52.76 -18.36 -13.71
CA THR A 394 -53.32 -18.91 -12.43
C THR A 394 -52.45 -19.91 -11.66
N ALA A 395 -52.34 -19.92 -10.31
CA ALA A 395 -53.15 -19.44 -9.19
C ALA A 395 -52.23 -19.08 -7.98
N THR A 396 -52.47 -18.06 -7.14
CA THR A 396 -53.35 -18.01 -5.95
C THR A 396 -53.31 -19.25 -5.03
N SER A 397 -52.63 -19.15 -3.90
CA SER A 397 -52.95 -19.92 -2.69
C SER A 397 -52.58 -19.17 -1.41
N THR A 398 -53.63 -18.90 -0.63
CA THR A 398 -53.71 -18.37 0.73
C THR A 398 -53.41 -19.42 1.82
N SER A 399 -53.18 -18.91 3.05
CA SER A 399 -53.22 -19.58 4.37
C SER A 399 -51.99 -20.43 4.74
N THR A 400 -51.44 -20.44 5.96
CA THR A 400 -52.09 -20.47 7.28
C THR A 400 -51.08 -20.10 8.37
N SER A 401 -51.47 -19.29 9.36
CA SER A 401 -50.80 -19.17 10.65
C SER A 401 -51.10 -20.38 11.55
N PRO A 402 -50.28 -20.62 12.59
CA PRO A 402 -50.90 -20.83 13.90
C PRO A 402 -50.27 -19.99 15.00
N ALA A 403 -51.15 -19.64 15.92
CA ALA A 403 -50.94 -18.84 17.11
C ALA A 403 -50.51 -19.68 18.32
N VAL A 404 -49.75 -19.03 19.21
CA VAL A 404 -49.82 -19.09 20.68
C VAL A 404 -49.55 -20.44 21.38
N LYS A 405 -48.49 -20.45 22.20
CA LYS A 405 -48.57 -20.92 23.60
C LYS A 405 -47.62 -20.12 24.49
N SER A 406 -48.24 -19.26 25.30
CA SER A 406 -47.70 -18.60 26.47
C SER A 406 -47.50 -19.59 27.61
N SER A 407 -46.34 -19.57 28.27
CA SER A 407 -46.12 -20.24 29.55
C SER A 407 -45.46 -19.28 30.52
N GLN A 408 -46.28 -18.77 31.45
CA GLN A 408 -45.87 -18.09 32.68
C GLN A 408 -45.38 -19.15 33.68
N HIS A 409 -44.24 -18.91 34.34
CA HIS A 409 -43.90 -19.51 35.64
C HIS A 409 -42.98 -18.52 36.38
N THR A 410 -43.55 -17.71 37.28
CA THR A 410 -43.52 -17.87 38.75
C THR A 410 -42.14 -17.73 39.37
N SER A 411 -41.93 -16.53 39.90
CA SER A 411 -41.01 -16.17 40.96
C SER A 411 -41.25 -17.00 42.23
N THR A 412 -40.19 -17.55 42.80
CA THR A 412 -40.19 -18.01 44.20
C THR A 412 -38.87 -17.60 44.87
N SER A 413 -39.02 -16.67 45.80
CA SER A 413 -38.06 -16.32 46.84
C SER A 413 -38.09 -17.36 47.95
N THR A 414 -36.92 -17.84 48.38
CA THR A 414 -36.75 -18.40 49.74
C THR A 414 -35.32 -18.19 50.21
N SER A 415 -35.23 -17.47 51.32
CA SER A 415 -34.09 -17.27 52.20
C SER A 415 -33.92 -18.42 53.19
N ALA A 416 -32.66 -18.70 53.57
CA ALA A 416 -32.11 -19.33 54.79
C ALA A 416 -30.88 -20.15 54.36
N GLY A 417 -29.67 -20.02 54.91
CA GLY A 417 -29.27 -19.84 56.30
C GLY A 417 -28.42 -21.05 56.68
N GLY A 418 -27.21 -20.86 57.21
CA GLY A 418 -26.45 -21.96 57.83
C GLY A 418 -24.93 -21.93 57.62
N SER A 419 -24.22 -21.49 58.66
CA SER A 419 -22.80 -21.73 58.93
C SER A 419 -22.44 -23.22 59.02
N SER A 420 -21.20 -23.57 58.70
CA SER A 420 -20.30 -24.30 59.62
C SER A 420 -18.93 -24.57 59.00
N ASP A 421 -17.90 -24.29 59.80
CA ASP A 421 -16.52 -24.74 59.66
C ASP A 421 -16.42 -26.26 59.43
N ASN A 422 -15.41 -26.74 58.68
CA ASN A 422 -14.34 -27.53 59.32
C ASN A 422 -13.16 -27.84 58.37
N SER A 423 -12.01 -27.84 59.01
CA SER A 423 -10.67 -28.28 58.65
C SER A 423 -10.54 -29.67 57.99
N GLY A 424 -9.43 -29.88 57.25
CA GLY A 424 -9.03 -31.20 56.78
C GLY A 424 -7.81 -31.21 55.85
N SER A 425 -6.63 -31.38 56.44
CA SER A 425 -5.28 -31.45 55.85
C SER A 425 -5.05 -32.47 54.74
N ALA A 426 -4.12 -32.16 53.81
CA ALA A 426 -3.17 -33.15 53.28
C ALA A 426 -1.86 -32.49 52.81
N VAL A 427 -0.77 -33.18 53.13
CA VAL A 427 0.64 -32.75 53.21
C VAL A 427 1.42 -33.23 51.97
N LYS A 428 2.63 -32.65 51.78
CA LYS A 428 3.81 -33.09 50.98
C LYS A 428 3.94 -32.34 49.63
N ASN A 429 5.07 -31.79 49.22
CA ASN A 429 6.46 -31.92 49.66
C ASN A 429 7.29 -30.68 49.25
N LYS A 430 8.21 -30.29 50.14
CA LYS A 430 9.29 -29.32 49.90
C LYS A 430 10.32 -29.87 48.90
N LYS A 431 10.80 -29.02 47.99
CA LYS A 431 12.23 -29.01 47.62
C LYS A 431 12.73 -27.57 47.52
N SER A 432 13.68 -27.29 48.41
CA SER A 432 14.44 -26.05 48.56
C SER A 432 15.50 -25.96 47.45
N PHE A 433 15.76 -24.76 46.93
CA PHE A 433 17.11 -24.37 46.55
C PHE A 433 17.37 -22.91 46.94
N ARG A 434 18.37 -22.73 47.80
CA ARG A 434 18.96 -21.47 48.25
C ARG A 434 19.72 -20.79 47.12
N GLY A 435 19.62 -19.46 47.05
CA GLY A 435 20.56 -18.60 46.34
C GLY A 435 20.68 -17.27 47.08
N THR A 436 21.81 -17.09 47.76
CA THR A 436 22.20 -16.00 48.65
C THR A 436 22.27 -14.63 47.97
N LEU A 437 21.56 -13.63 48.53
CA LEU A 437 21.70 -12.21 48.19
C LEU A 437 22.78 -11.60 49.10
N GLY A 438 23.91 -11.19 48.51
CA GLY A 438 24.98 -10.49 49.21
C GLY A 438 24.63 -9.03 49.44
N GLN A 439 24.53 -8.63 50.71
CA GLN A 439 24.69 -7.25 51.14
C GLN A 439 26.17 -6.87 51.07
N LYS A 440 26.51 -5.70 50.50
CA LYS A 440 27.69 -4.94 50.92
C LYS A 440 27.39 -3.44 50.93
N LEU A 441 27.80 -2.87 52.08
CA LEU A 441 27.78 -1.49 52.52
C LEU A 441 28.73 -0.55 51.75
N PHE A 442 28.59 0.74 52.10
CA PHE A 442 29.51 1.90 52.01
C PHE A 442 29.18 2.88 50.87
N ARG A 443 29.12 4.20 51.05
CA ARG A 443 29.35 5.11 52.19
C ARG A 443 28.81 6.49 51.75
N SER A 444 28.08 7.20 52.61
CA SER A 444 27.87 8.64 52.46
C SER A 444 29.06 9.38 53.07
N SER A 445 29.53 10.44 52.40
CA SER A 445 30.21 11.56 53.05
C SER A 445 30.03 12.82 52.20
N SER A 446 29.40 13.81 52.84
CA SER A 446 29.64 15.27 52.77
C SER A 446 29.45 16.02 51.46
#